data_AF-A0AAJ8MQI9-F1
#
_entry.id   AF-A0AAJ8MQI9-F1
#
_cell.length_a   1.000
_cell.length_b   1.000
_cell.length_c   1.000
_cell.angle_alpha   90.00
_cell.angle_beta   90.00
_cell.angle_gamma   90.00
#
_symmetry.space_group_name_H-M   'P 1'
#
loop_
_entity.id
_entity.type
_entity.pdbx_description
1 polymer ?
#
loop_
_entity_poly.entity_id
_entity_poly.type
_entity_poly.pdbx_seq_one_letter_code
_entity_poly.pdbx_strand_id
1 'polypeptide(L)'
;MSCYVYSNDSTVQIPFQCNNVNGSANLLTGEVRYSSYGYEPDQSPTQGFLVLFCVGFAAQLLLSIYWKSWWTLPTLAVGTALECIGWGGRLWSIYSWSWDMNEGGYWYSDFGAFIMQICCLVIAPTFFSAANYILLGKIMSNVGPEYSSLHPQSFSTMFIIADVVCLVVQAAGGGIAGTANTTNGANQGAYIMTGGVIVQLVVTVLFIVVFVEWLWRRKRYSPVKKQFNPFARFYKKKSSKPNHQSLSGSGSRSGSGLNEDGNLETENSSVVMEQISTASRLGEKNKKIHSRNSPNLNENSPRLSEKNLKLMIGLISAGTLLIVIRSFYRAVELADGWTGPIAINEPLFLGLDAALMFIFVYLYAAIHPGLAFGRKLF
;
A
#
# COMPACT_ATOMS: atom_id res chain seq x y z
N MET A 1 -43.01 3.08 -15.32
CA MET A 1 -43.94 4.22 -15.51
C MET A 1 -44.07 4.42 -17.01
N SER A 2 -45.25 4.71 -17.55
CA SER A 2 -45.48 4.88 -18.99
C SER A 2 -45.38 6.37 -19.33
N CYS A 3 -44.56 6.73 -20.32
CA CYS A 3 -44.30 8.11 -20.72
C CYS A 3 -45.08 8.39 -22.00
N TYR A 4 -45.65 9.58 -22.09
CA TYR A 4 -46.41 10.03 -23.25
C TYR A 4 -45.84 11.36 -23.71
N VAL A 5 -45.60 11.50 -25.00
CA VAL A 5 -45.26 12.79 -25.62
C VAL A 5 -46.55 13.35 -26.24
N TYR A 6 -46.84 14.62 -25.96
CA TYR A 6 -47.98 15.33 -26.55
C TYR A 6 -47.49 16.10 -27.78
N SER A 7 -48.09 15.83 -28.94
CA SER A 7 -47.92 16.69 -30.12
C SER A 7 -48.84 17.90 -29.97
N ASN A 8 -48.32 19.12 -30.18
CA ASN A 8 -49.07 20.37 -30.00
C ASN A 8 -50.31 20.52 -30.91
N ASP A 9 -50.47 19.66 -31.92
CA ASP A 9 -51.59 19.73 -32.87
C ASP A 9 -52.51 18.49 -32.88
N SER A 10 -52.38 17.55 -31.96
CA SER A 10 -53.38 16.47 -31.84
C SER A 10 -53.36 15.79 -30.46
N THR A 11 -54.56 15.54 -29.93
CA THR A 11 -54.83 14.79 -28.69
C THR A 11 -54.50 13.29 -28.81
N VAL A 12 -53.58 12.91 -29.69
CA VAL A 12 -53.18 11.53 -29.93
C VAL A 12 -51.99 11.21 -29.05
N GLN A 13 -52.24 10.39 -28.03
CA GLN A 13 -51.20 9.83 -27.17
C GLN A 13 -50.44 8.76 -27.96
N ILE A 14 -49.21 9.07 -28.36
CA ILE A 14 -48.31 8.07 -28.95
C ILE A 14 -47.61 7.37 -27.77
N PRO A 15 -47.84 6.08 -27.53
CA PRO A 15 -47.13 5.36 -26.48
C PRO A 15 -45.65 5.25 -26.89
N PHE A 16 -44.80 6.03 -26.24
CA PHE A 16 -43.35 5.86 -26.32
C PHE A 16 -42.95 4.95 -25.16
N GLN A 17 -42.19 3.89 -25.44
CA GLN A 17 -41.57 3.12 -24.38
C GLN A 17 -40.62 4.06 -23.65
N CYS A 18 -40.92 4.43 -22.39
CA CYS A 18 -39.89 5.03 -21.54
C CYS A 18 -38.77 4.01 -21.52
N ASN A 19 -37.72 4.28 -22.26
CA ASN A 19 -36.50 3.54 -22.12
C ASN A 19 -36.04 3.95 -20.71
N ASN A 20 -36.13 3.03 -19.74
CA ASN A 20 -35.65 3.21 -18.36
C ASN A 20 -34.12 3.26 -18.35
N VAL A 21 -33.53 4.02 -19.25
CA VAL A 21 -32.11 4.04 -19.48
C VAL A 21 -31.59 5.23 -18.70
N ASN A 22 -30.52 4.97 -17.94
CA ASN A 22 -29.84 5.91 -17.05
C ASN A 22 -29.34 7.16 -17.78
N GLY A 23 -30.25 8.10 -18.01
CA GLY A 23 -29.99 9.35 -18.68
C GLY A 23 -31.02 10.40 -18.31
N SER A 24 -30.57 11.59 -17.92
CA SER A 24 -31.46 12.71 -17.61
C SER A 24 -32.14 13.18 -18.89
N ALA A 25 -33.41 12.84 -19.08
CA ALA A 25 -34.22 13.42 -20.14
C ALA A 25 -34.51 14.88 -19.77
N ASN A 26 -33.99 15.82 -20.56
CA ASN A 26 -34.31 17.23 -20.41
C ASN A 26 -35.74 17.46 -20.94
N LEU A 27 -36.69 17.64 -20.02
CA LEU A 27 -38.11 17.81 -20.35
C LEU A 27 -38.42 19.10 -21.14
N LEU A 28 -37.49 20.06 -21.17
CA LEU A 28 -37.65 21.33 -21.90
C LEU A 28 -37.09 21.26 -23.33
N THR A 29 -36.02 20.48 -23.55
CA THR A 29 -35.37 20.38 -24.87
C THR A 29 -35.62 19.05 -25.59
N GLY A 30 -36.17 18.06 -24.88
CA GLY A 30 -36.32 16.69 -25.40
C GLY A 30 -35.00 15.93 -25.53
N GLU A 31 -33.88 16.49 -25.06
CA GLU A 31 -32.58 15.84 -25.14
C GLU A 31 -32.45 14.70 -24.13
N VAL A 32 -31.99 13.54 -24.59
CA VAL A 32 -31.63 12.40 -23.74
C VAL A 32 -30.11 12.28 -23.70
N ARG A 33 -29.54 12.40 -22.50
CA ARG A 33 -28.08 12.28 -22.26
C ARG A 33 -27.77 11.01 -21.50
N TYR A 34 -26.87 10.18 -22.02
CA TYR A 34 -26.38 8.97 -21.37
C TYR A 34 -25.00 9.17 -20.80
N SER A 35 -24.90 8.95 -19.49
CA SER A 35 -23.66 8.99 -18.74
C SER A 35 -23.35 7.60 -18.20
N SER A 36 -22.11 7.15 -18.38
CA SER A 36 -21.66 5.87 -17.82
C SER A 36 -21.65 5.88 -16.28
N TYR A 37 -21.70 7.05 -15.65
CA TYR A 37 -21.79 7.20 -14.18
C TYR A 37 -23.21 7.04 -13.63
N GLY A 38 -24.25 7.03 -14.48
CA GLY A 38 -25.65 7.02 -14.06
C GLY A 38 -26.20 8.38 -13.61
N TYR A 39 -25.36 9.41 -13.59
CA TYR A 39 -25.68 10.83 -13.37
C TYR A 39 -24.78 11.70 -14.25
N GLU A 40 -25.12 12.98 -14.44
CA GLU A 40 -24.25 13.94 -15.12
C GLU A 40 -23.20 14.47 -14.13
N PRO A 41 -21.90 14.19 -14.32
CA PRO A 41 -20.87 14.62 -13.36
C PRO A 41 -20.71 16.12 -13.31
N ASP A 42 -20.60 16.68 -12.10
CA ASP A 42 -20.38 18.10 -11.91
C ASP A 42 -18.95 18.50 -12.31
N GLN A 43 -18.86 19.55 -13.12
CA GLN A 43 -17.61 20.14 -13.61
C GLN A 43 -16.79 20.78 -12.48
N SER A 44 -17.44 21.50 -11.58
CA SER A 44 -16.76 22.31 -10.56
C SER A 44 -15.92 21.48 -9.58
N PRO A 45 -16.48 20.46 -8.89
CA PRO A 45 -15.69 19.64 -7.97
C PRO A 45 -14.64 18.80 -8.72
N THR A 46 -14.95 18.34 -9.94
CA THR A 46 -14.02 17.55 -10.76
C THR A 46 -12.76 18.34 -11.09
N GLN A 47 -12.89 19.58 -11.56
CA GLN A 47 -11.75 20.46 -11.82
C GLN A 47 -11.00 20.82 -10.53
N GLY A 48 -11.73 21.10 -9.45
CA GLY A 48 -11.15 21.40 -8.14
C GLY A 48 -10.24 20.29 -7.64
N PHE A 49 -10.74 19.05 -7.59
CA PHE A 49 -9.94 17.89 -7.17
C PHE A 49 -8.77 17.62 -8.10
N LEU A 50 -8.95 17.73 -9.43
CA LEU A 50 -7.85 17.56 -10.38
C LEU A 50 -6.69 18.52 -10.10
N VAL A 51 -6.98 19.82 -9.93
CA VAL A 51 -5.95 20.82 -9.63
C VAL A 51 -5.27 20.52 -8.30
N LEU A 52 -6.04 20.15 -7.27
CA LEU A 52 -5.50 19.79 -5.96
C LEU A 52 -4.58 18.55 -6.03
N PHE A 53 -4.96 17.51 -6.76
CA PHE A 53 -4.09 16.34 -6.92
C PHE A 53 -2.85 16.66 -7.75
N CYS A 54 -2.94 17.50 -8.79
CA CYS A 54 -1.77 17.95 -9.55
C CYS A 54 -0.78 18.75 -8.69
N VAL A 55 -1.28 19.63 -7.82
CA VAL A 55 -0.46 20.35 -6.84
C VAL A 55 0.16 19.37 -5.83
N GLY A 56 -0.63 18.41 -5.34
CA GLY A 56 -0.17 17.33 -4.46
C GLY A 56 0.94 16.48 -5.10
N PHE A 57 0.79 16.09 -6.37
CA PHE A 57 1.78 15.35 -7.13
C PHE A 57 3.09 16.13 -7.27
N ALA A 58 3.02 17.42 -7.65
CA ALA A 58 4.18 18.28 -7.73
C ALA A 58 4.88 18.41 -6.36
N ALA A 59 4.12 18.62 -5.29
CA ALA A 59 4.65 18.71 -3.93
C ALA A 59 5.36 17.40 -3.52
N GLN A 60 4.75 16.24 -3.76
CA GLN A 60 5.35 14.94 -3.44
C GLN A 60 6.61 14.66 -4.25
N LEU A 61 6.64 15.04 -5.54
CA LEU A 61 7.81 14.88 -6.40
C LEU A 61 8.96 15.75 -5.91
N LEU A 62 8.70 17.03 -5.63
CA LEU A 62 9.69 17.97 -5.11
C LEU A 62 10.23 17.54 -3.74
N LEU A 63 9.36 17.14 -2.82
CA LEU A 63 9.76 16.64 -1.49
C LEU A 63 10.58 15.35 -1.60
N SER A 64 10.18 14.42 -2.46
CA SER A 64 10.89 13.15 -2.68
C SER A 64 12.31 13.38 -3.19
N ILE A 65 12.48 14.32 -4.14
CA ILE A 65 13.80 14.69 -4.70
C ILE A 65 14.64 15.45 -3.66
N TYR A 66 14.06 16.47 -3.01
CA TYR A 66 14.77 17.31 -2.05
C TYR A 66 15.34 16.52 -0.85
N TRP A 67 14.54 15.58 -0.34
CA TRP A 67 14.90 14.70 0.76
C TRP A 67 15.59 13.40 0.32
N LYS A 68 15.82 13.20 -0.99
CA LYS A 68 16.41 11.99 -1.59
C LYS A 68 15.74 10.69 -1.10
N SER A 69 14.45 10.75 -0.80
CA SER A 69 13.69 9.61 -0.30
C SER A 69 13.22 8.74 -1.47
N TRP A 70 14.14 8.04 -2.14
CA TRP A 70 13.84 7.30 -3.39
C TRP A 70 12.69 6.28 -3.31
N TRP A 71 12.33 5.83 -2.10
CA TRP A 71 11.21 4.91 -1.86
C TRP A 71 9.82 5.58 -1.92
N THR A 72 9.73 6.91 -1.74
CA THR A 72 8.47 7.66 -1.82
C THR A 72 8.04 7.91 -3.26
N LEU A 73 8.98 7.86 -4.22
CA LEU A 73 8.67 8.01 -5.65
C LEU A 73 7.78 6.88 -6.19
N PRO A 74 8.17 5.59 -6.14
CA PRO A 74 7.36 4.50 -6.69
C PRO A 74 6.07 4.25 -5.89
N THR A 75 5.91 4.86 -4.71
CA THR A 75 4.73 4.71 -3.86
C THR A 75 3.86 5.97 -3.91
N LEU A 76 4.21 6.99 -3.14
CA LEU A 76 3.41 8.22 -3.03
C LEU A 76 3.27 8.95 -4.37
N ALA A 77 4.36 9.15 -5.11
CA ALA A 77 4.29 9.92 -6.37
C ALA A 77 3.46 9.18 -7.44
N VAL A 78 3.67 7.87 -7.60
CA VAL A 78 2.86 7.05 -8.53
C VAL A 78 1.39 7.02 -8.10
N GLY A 79 1.09 6.85 -6.82
CA GLY A 79 -0.29 6.90 -6.31
C GLY A 79 -0.97 8.24 -6.61
N THR A 80 -0.28 9.36 -6.35
CA THR A 80 -0.81 10.70 -6.69
C THR A 80 -0.95 10.93 -8.19
N ALA A 81 -0.04 10.39 -9.02
CA ALA A 81 -0.15 10.49 -10.47
C ALA A 81 -1.39 9.75 -10.99
N LEU A 82 -1.69 8.58 -10.43
CA LEU A 82 -2.90 7.83 -10.76
C LEU A 82 -4.16 8.57 -10.35
N GLU A 83 -4.19 9.22 -9.19
CA GLU A 83 -5.30 10.12 -8.83
C GLU A 83 -5.45 11.24 -9.88
N CYS A 84 -4.37 11.92 -10.26
CA CYS A 84 -4.43 12.96 -11.32
C CYS A 84 -5.00 12.42 -12.64
N ILE A 85 -4.57 11.24 -13.09
CA ILE A 85 -5.07 10.62 -14.32
C ILE A 85 -6.54 10.23 -14.17
N GLY A 86 -6.94 9.72 -12.99
CA GLY A 86 -8.32 9.36 -12.71
C GLY A 86 -9.27 10.56 -12.78
N TRP A 87 -8.92 11.66 -12.12
CA TRP A 87 -9.66 12.92 -12.19
C TRP A 87 -9.60 13.58 -13.57
N GLY A 88 -8.48 13.42 -14.27
CA GLY A 88 -8.35 13.84 -15.68
C GLY A 88 -9.30 13.07 -16.60
N GLY A 89 -9.48 11.77 -16.36
CA GLY A 89 -10.46 10.93 -17.08
C GLY A 89 -11.89 11.35 -16.82
N ARG A 90 -12.22 11.69 -15.56
CA ARG A 90 -13.52 12.27 -15.22
C ARG A 90 -13.77 13.56 -16.00
N LEU A 91 -12.81 14.47 -16.02
CA LEU A 91 -12.92 15.74 -16.72
C LEU A 91 -13.04 15.55 -18.24
N TRP A 92 -12.27 14.63 -18.81
CA TRP A 92 -12.38 14.26 -20.23
C TRP A 92 -13.81 13.78 -20.51
N SER A 93 -14.36 12.87 -19.71
CA SER A 93 -15.72 12.36 -19.89
C SER A 93 -16.79 13.46 -19.91
N ILE A 94 -16.57 14.59 -19.24
CA ILE A 94 -17.49 15.73 -19.25
C ILE A 94 -17.36 16.58 -20.53
N TYR A 95 -16.20 16.56 -21.20
CA TYR A 95 -15.99 17.31 -22.45
C TYR A 95 -16.18 16.47 -23.72
N SER A 96 -16.16 15.13 -23.64
CA SER A 96 -16.29 14.22 -24.78
C SER A 96 -17.73 13.85 -25.15
N TRP A 97 -18.68 14.77 -24.94
CA TRP A 97 -20.04 14.55 -25.37
C TRP A 97 -20.14 14.54 -26.90
N SER A 98 -20.66 13.45 -27.43
CA SER A 98 -20.95 13.29 -28.85
C SER A 98 -22.38 12.82 -29.04
N TRP A 99 -22.97 13.17 -30.17
CA TRP A 99 -24.36 12.87 -30.47
C TRP A 99 -24.42 11.80 -31.56
N ASP A 100 -25.19 10.74 -31.32
CA ASP A 100 -25.39 9.66 -32.29
C ASP A 100 -26.81 9.70 -32.86
N MET A 101 -26.89 9.85 -34.19
CA MET A 101 -28.14 9.78 -34.95
C MET A 101 -28.69 8.36 -35.08
N ASN A 102 -27.83 7.35 -35.08
CA ASN A 102 -28.17 6.00 -35.53
C ASN A 102 -28.98 5.20 -34.49
N GLU A 103 -28.92 5.59 -33.22
CA GLU A 103 -29.63 4.94 -32.11
C GLU A 103 -30.70 5.86 -31.46
N GLY A 104 -31.40 6.64 -32.28
CA GLY A 104 -32.54 7.44 -31.81
C GLY A 104 -32.20 8.83 -31.26
N GLY A 105 -30.99 9.34 -31.52
CA GLY A 105 -30.64 10.75 -31.31
C GLY A 105 -30.30 11.11 -29.87
N TYR A 106 -29.40 10.37 -29.22
CA TYR A 106 -28.95 10.67 -27.85
C TYR A 106 -27.51 11.19 -27.79
N TRP A 107 -27.19 11.88 -26.69
CA TRP A 107 -25.84 12.30 -26.35
C TRP A 107 -25.17 11.26 -25.47
N TYR A 108 -23.90 10.92 -25.74
CA TYR A 108 -23.13 9.99 -24.91
C TYR A 108 -21.71 10.51 -24.68
N SER A 109 -21.15 10.15 -23.52
CA SER A 109 -19.75 10.41 -23.16
C SER A 109 -18.86 9.23 -23.53
N ASP A 110 -17.59 9.50 -23.83
CA ASP A 110 -16.58 8.47 -24.12
C ASP A 110 -16.43 7.45 -22.97
N PHE A 111 -16.71 6.17 -23.26
CA PHE A 111 -16.60 5.08 -22.28
C PHE A 111 -15.16 4.82 -21.84
N GLY A 112 -14.16 5.07 -22.69
CA GLY A 112 -12.75 4.97 -22.35
C GLY A 112 -12.35 5.96 -21.25
N ALA A 113 -12.94 7.16 -21.24
CA ALA A 113 -12.70 8.15 -20.20
C ALA A 113 -13.24 7.69 -18.83
N PHE A 114 -14.41 7.04 -18.82
CA PHE A 114 -14.99 6.41 -17.63
C PHE A 114 -14.12 5.27 -17.09
N ILE A 115 -13.69 4.35 -17.96
CA ILE A 115 -12.82 3.24 -17.56
C ILE A 115 -11.48 3.74 -17.05
N MET A 116 -10.90 4.76 -17.69
CA MET A 116 -9.66 5.39 -17.23
C MET A 116 -9.82 5.96 -15.82
N GLN A 117 -10.91 6.69 -15.55
CA GLN A 117 -11.20 7.19 -14.20
C GLN A 117 -11.22 6.05 -13.20
N ILE A 118 -12.04 5.02 -13.44
CA ILE A 118 -12.29 4.00 -12.42
C ILE A 118 -11.07 3.13 -12.19
N CYS A 119 -10.38 2.70 -13.25
CA CYS A 119 -9.14 1.94 -13.10
C CYS A 119 -8.08 2.72 -12.32
N CYS A 120 -7.84 4.00 -12.66
CA CYS A 120 -6.80 4.79 -12.00
C CYS A 120 -7.14 5.08 -10.54
N LEU A 121 -8.39 5.44 -10.23
CA LEU A 121 -8.83 5.69 -8.85
C LEU A 121 -8.85 4.39 -8.02
N VAL A 122 -9.21 3.24 -8.59
CA VAL A 122 -9.18 1.97 -7.84
C VAL A 122 -7.74 1.55 -7.52
N ILE A 123 -6.79 1.78 -8.43
CA ILE A 123 -5.38 1.40 -8.27
C ILE A 123 -4.61 2.36 -7.35
N ALA A 124 -4.87 3.67 -7.36
CA ALA A 124 -4.06 4.64 -6.62
C ALA A 124 -3.85 4.33 -5.11
N PRO A 125 -4.88 3.90 -4.34
CA PRO A 125 -4.73 3.62 -2.90
C PRO A 125 -3.80 2.46 -2.56
N THR A 126 -3.57 1.50 -3.46
CA THR A 126 -2.60 0.40 -3.19
C THR A 126 -1.18 0.93 -3.08
N PHE A 127 -0.89 2.02 -3.78
CA PHE A 127 0.42 2.67 -3.67
C PHE A 127 0.55 3.45 -2.36
N PHE A 128 -0.56 4.01 -1.86
CA PHE A 128 -0.62 4.64 -0.55
C PHE A 128 -0.52 3.63 0.60
N SER A 129 -1.15 2.45 0.49
CA SER A 129 -0.96 1.35 1.46
C SER A 129 0.48 0.84 1.44
N ALA A 130 1.08 0.66 0.25
CA ALA A 130 2.49 0.28 0.12
C ALA A 130 3.42 1.31 0.80
N ALA A 131 3.13 2.61 0.71
CA ALA A 131 3.88 3.65 1.42
C ALA A 131 3.83 3.45 2.95
N ASN A 132 2.63 3.19 3.50
CA ASN A 132 2.46 2.89 4.94
C ASN A 132 3.26 1.64 5.35
N TYR A 133 3.25 0.59 4.52
CA TYR A 133 3.94 -0.67 4.80
C TYR A 133 5.45 -0.49 4.87
N ILE A 134 6.03 0.24 3.92
CA ILE A 134 7.46 0.55 3.89
C ILE A 134 7.84 1.46 5.06
N LEU A 135 7.02 2.49 5.33
CA LEU A 135 7.27 3.41 6.45
C LEU A 135 7.27 2.67 7.79
N LEU A 136 6.30 1.77 8.01
CA LEU A 136 6.27 0.95 9.23
C LEU A 136 7.50 0.04 9.34
N GLY A 137 7.89 -0.64 8.25
CA GLY A 137 9.08 -1.49 8.23
C GLY A 137 10.36 -0.72 8.60
N LYS A 138 10.50 0.52 8.11
CA LYS A 138 11.63 1.41 8.46
C LYS A 138 11.60 1.88 9.91
N ILE A 139 10.41 2.19 10.46
CA ILE A 139 10.28 2.53 11.88
C ILE A 139 10.70 1.35 12.75
N MET A 140 10.20 0.15 12.43
CA MET A 140 10.51 -1.07 13.17
C MET A 140 12.00 -1.41 13.14
N SER A 141 12.69 -1.20 12.02
CA SER A 141 14.14 -1.45 11.94
C SER A 141 14.96 -0.48 12.80
N ASN A 142 14.48 0.75 13.01
CA ASN A 142 15.21 1.79 13.74
C ASN A 142 14.93 1.80 15.25
N VAL A 143 13.72 1.40 15.67
CA VAL A 143 13.31 1.40 17.09
C VAL A 143 13.69 0.10 17.81
N GLY A 144 13.99 -0.96 17.04
CA GLY A 144 14.38 -2.27 17.56
C GLY A 144 13.47 -3.37 16.99
N PRO A 145 14.02 -4.35 16.26
CA PRO A 145 13.23 -5.43 15.64
C PRO A 145 12.59 -6.39 16.65
N GLU A 146 12.96 -6.31 17.93
CA GLU A 146 12.59 -7.24 18.99
C GLU A 146 11.11 -7.18 19.41
N TYR A 147 10.40 -6.10 19.06
CA TYR A 147 9.00 -5.89 19.44
C TYR A 147 7.97 -6.41 18.41
N SER A 148 8.42 -6.96 17.28
CA SER A 148 7.55 -7.50 16.22
C SER A 148 7.77 -9.00 16.04
N SER A 149 6.68 -9.75 15.86
CA SER A 149 6.69 -11.20 15.60
C SER A 149 7.28 -11.53 14.21
N LEU A 150 7.22 -10.58 13.28
CA LEU A 150 7.73 -10.67 11.91
C LEU A 150 8.92 -9.72 11.72
N HIS A 151 9.96 -10.18 11.02
CA HIS A 151 11.13 -9.33 10.72
C HIS A 151 10.75 -8.10 9.92
N PRO A 152 11.24 -6.88 10.28
CA PRO A 152 10.85 -5.62 9.66
C PRO A 152 10.95 -5.58 8.13
N GLN A 153 11.96 -6.24 7.55
CA GLN A 153 12.15 -6.28 6.10
C GLN A 153 11.25 -7.31 5.40
N SER A 154 10.91 -8.42 6.06
CA SER A 154 10.04 -9.45 5.49
C SER A 154 8.56 -9.07 5.57
N PHE A 155 8.21 -8.31 6.59
CA PHE A 155 6.86 -7.78 6.82
C PHE A 155 6.39 -6.94 5.62
N SER A 156 7.08 -5.84 5.30
CA SER A 156 6.63 -4.94 4.23
C SER A 156 6.59 -5.64 2.86
N THR A 157 7.53 -6.54 2.58
CA THR A 157 7.55 -7.31 1.32
C THR A 157 6.34 -8.23 1.17
N MET A 158 5.87 -8.88 2.22
CA MET A 158 4.71 -9.79 2.17
C MET A 158 3.43 -9.04 1.77
N PHE A 159 3.16 -7.90 2.42
CA PHE A 159 1.95 -7.12 2.16
C PHE A 159 1.97 -6.47 0.77
N ILE A 160 3.12 -6.01 0.30
CA ILE A 160 3.25 -5.48 -1.07
C ILE A 160 2.97 -6.57 -2.11
N ILE A 161 3.46 -7.80 -1.91
CA ILE A 161 3.17 -8.90 -2.84
C ILE A 161 1.67 -9.21 -2.86
N ALA A 162 1.01 -9.21 -1.71
CA ALA A 162 -0.44 -9.41 -1.63
C ALA A 162 -1.21 -8.31 -2.37
N ASP A 163 -0.82 -7.04 -2.19
CA ASP A 163 -1.42 -5.91 -2.92
C ASP A 163 -1.18 -5.99 -4.43
N VAL A 164 0.00 -6.44 -4.88
CA VAL A 164 0.29 -6.66 -6.31
C VAL A 164 -0.62 -7.73 -6.91
N VAL A 165 -0.90 -8.82 -6.17
CA VAL A 165 -1.86 -9.84 -6.61
C VAL A 165 -3.27 -9.23 -6.74
N CYS A 166 -3.68 -8.39 -5.79
CA CYS A 166 -4.96 -7.69 -5.86
C CYS A 166 -5.03 -6.74 -7.06
N LEU A 167 -3.95 -6.01 -7.35
CA LEU A 167 -3.84 -5.12 -8.50
C LEU A 167 -3.99 -5.86 -9.83
N VAL A 168 -3.41 -7.05 -9.96
CA VAL A 168 -3.56 -7.86 -11.17
C VAL A 168 -5.02 -8.27 -11.37
N VAL A 169 -5.72 -8.66 -10.30
CA VAL A 169 -7.15 -9.00 -10.36
C VAL A 169 -7.97 -7.76 -10.75
N GLN A 170 -7.68 -6.60 -10.18
CA GLN A 170 -8.36 -5.33 -10.51
C GLN A 170 -8.12 -4.91 -11.96
N ALA A 171 -6.87 -4.98 -12.44
CA ALA A 171 -6.53 -4.67 -13.83
C ALA A 171 -7.22 -5.62 -14.81
N ALA A 172 -7.29 -6.92 -14.49
CA ALA A 172 -8.03 -7.89 -15.28
C ALA A 172 -9.54 -7.58 -15.30
N GLY A 173 -10.14 -7.28 -14.15
CA GLY A 173 -11.55 -6.89 -14.04
C GLY A 173 -11.88 -5.62 -14.84
N GLY A 174 -11.04 -4.58 -14.70
CA GLY A 174 -11.18 -3.33 -15.45
C GLY A 174 -10.99 -3.49 -16.96
N GLY A 175 -10.05 -4.33 -17.40
CA GLY A 175 -9.85 -4.65 -18.81
C GLY A 175 -11.04 -5.41 -19.43
N ILE A 176 -11.60 -6.39 -18.71
CA ILE A 176 -12.81 -7.09 -19.14
C ILE A 176 -14.00 -6.13 -19.21
N ALA A 177 -14.15 -5.25 -18.20
CA ALA A 177 -15.21 -4.25 -18.21
C ALA A 177 -15.09 -3.26 -19.38
N GLY A 178 -13.85 -2.85 -19.71
CA GLY A 178 -13.58 -1.89 -20.78
C GLY A 178 -13.72 -2.45 -22.21
N THR A 179 -13.63 -3.77 -22.39
CA THR A 179 -13.69 -4.44 -23.70
C THR A 179 -14.99 -5.20 -23.93
N ALA A 180 -15.90 -5.20 -22.96
CA ALA A 180 -17.17 -5.91 -23.05
C ALA A 180 -18.15 -5.20 -23.99
N ASN A 181 -18.60 -5.90 -25.03
CA ASN A 181 -19.66 -5.43 -25.93
C ASN A 181 -21.08 -5.62 -25.38
N THR A 182 -21.22 -6.18 -24.17
CA THR A 182 -22.51 -6.46 -23.53
C THR A 182 -22.50 -5.99 -22.08
N THR A 183 -23.65 -5.55 -21.59
CA THR A 183 -23.83 -5.10 -20.20
C THR A 183 -23.46 -6.19 -19.19
N ASN A 184 -23.78 -7.45 -19.48
CA ASN A 184 -23.41 -8.59 -18.63
C ASN A 184 -21.90 -8.76 -18.53
N GLY A 185 -21.15 -8.60 -19.64
CA GLY A 185 -19.70 -8.65 -19.63
C GLY A 185 -19.08 -7.48 -18.83
N ALA A 186 -19.65 -6.28 -18.97
CA ALA A 186 -19.20 -5.10 -18.23
C ALA A 186 -19.43 -5.26 -16.71
N ASN A 187 -20.59 -5.81 -16.32
CA ASN A 187 -20.90 -6.13 -14.92
C ASN A 187 -19.99 -7.24 -14.38
N GLN A 188 -19.70 -8.27 -15.18
CA GLN A 188 -18.77 -9.33 -14.78
C GLN A 188 -17.37 -8.78 -14.50
N GLY A 189 -16.88 -7.85 -15.34
CA GLY A 189 -15.61 -7.15 -15.09
C GLY A 189 -15.63 -6.35 -13.78
N ALA A 190 -16.73 -5.64 -13.49
CA ALA A 190 -16.91 -4.92 -12.23
C ALA A 190 -16.88 -5.84 -11.00
N TYR A 191 -17.53 -7.01 -11.05
CA TYR A 191 -17.50 -7.99 -9.96
C TYR A 191 -16.09 -8.55 -9.72
N ILE A 192 -15.34 -8.84 -10.80
CA ILE A 192 -13.93 -9.27 -10.68
C ILE A 192 -13.09 -8.19 -10.02
N MET A 193 -13.25 -6.93 -10.44
CA MET A 193 -12.56 -5.78 -9.84
C MET A 193 -12.92 -5.61 -8.36
N THR A 194 -14.21 -5.77 -8.00
CA THR A 194 -14.70 -5.74 -6.61
C THR A 194 -14.02 -6.81 -5.76
N GLY A 195 -13.88 -8.03 -6.28
CA GLY A 195 -13.17 -9.11 -5.60
C GLY A 195 -11.73 -8.73 -5.25
N GLY A 196 -11.02 -8.08 -6.17
CA GLY A 196 -9.68 -7.55 -5.91
C GLY A 196 -9.65 -6.48 -4.81
N VAL A 197 -10.62 -5.58 -4.77
CA VAL A 197 -10.75 -4.55 -3.71
C VAL A 197 -11.05 -5.19 -2.35
N ILE A 198 -11.90 -6.22 -2.29
CA ILE A 198 -12.22 -6.94 -1.05
C ILE A 198 -11.00 -7.68 -0.50
N VAL A 199 -10.26 -8.41 -1.35
CA VAL A 199 -9.04 -9.10 -0.92
C VAL A 199 -8.01 -8.10 -0.39
N GLN A 200 -7.85 -6.95 -1.07
CA GLN A 200 -6.98 -5.87 -0.61
C GLN A 200 -7.42 -5.29 0.75
N LEU A 201 -8.73 -5.16 0.99
CA LEU A 201 -9.26 -4.73 2.28
C LEU A 201 -8.89 -5.74 3.39
N VAL A 202 -9.01 -7.05 3.12
CA VAL A 202 -8.59 -8.09 4.08
C VAL A 202 -7.10 -8.00 4.39
N VAL A 203 -6.26 -7.80 3.38
CA VAL A 203 -4.81 -7.60 3.54
C VAL A 203 -4.52 -6.36 4.42
N THR A 204 -5.26 -5.27 4.21
CA THR A 204 -5.14 -4.04 5.01
C THR A 204 -5.58 -4.24 6.46
N VAL A 205 -6.63 -5.02 6.71
CA VAL A 205 -7.06 -5.39 8.07
C VAL A 205 -5.98 -6.22 8.77
N LEU A 206 -5.37 -7.19 8.09
CA LEU A 206 -4.25 -7.96 8.64
C LEU A 206 -3.06 -7.06 8.99
N PHE A 207 -2.78 -6.06 8.15
CA PHE A 207 -1.77 -5.05 8.45
C PHE A 207 -2.10 -4.28 9.74
N ILE A 208 -3.35 -3.85 9.92
CA ILE A 208 -3.79 -3.15 11.14
C ILE A 208 -3.57 -4.03 12.38
N VAL A 209 -3.91 -5.31 12.31
CA VAL A 209 -3.72 -6.25 13.43
C VAL A 209 -2.24 -6.30 13.85
N VAL A 210 -1.33 -6.46 12.88
CA VAL A 210 0.11 -6.50 13.16
C VAL A 210 0.62 -5.14 13.67
N PHE A 211 0.13 -4.04 13.11
CA PHE A 211 0.49 -2.69 13.55
C PHE A 211 0.06 -2.43 15.00
N VAL A 212 -1.16 -2.81 15.37
CA VAL A 212 -1.68 -2.71 16.73
C VAL A 212 -0.92 -3.65 17.68
N GLU A 213 -0.61 -4.87 17.27
CA GLU A 213 0.22 -5.81 18.05
C GLU A 213 1.57 -5.19 18.37
N TRP A 214 2.24 -4.60 17.37
CA TRP A 214 3.52 -3.92 17.55
C TRP A 214 3.43 -2.74 18.51
N LEU A 215 2.39 -1.89 18.37
CA LEU A 215 2.16 -0.76 19.27
C LEU A 215 1.91 -1.23 20.72
N TRP A 216 1.16 -2.30 20.90
CA TRP A 216 0.83 -2.84 22.21
C TRP A 216 2.05 -3.46 22.89
N ARG A 217 2.82 -4.29 22.17
CA ARG A 217 4.06 -4.91 22.65
C ARG A 217 5.10 -3.86 23.01
N ARG A 218 5.22 -2.81 22.20
CA ARG A 218 6.10 -1.67 22.47
C ARG A 218 5.72 -0.96 23.77
N LYS A 219 4.43 -0.68 23.99
CA LYS A 219 3.97 -0.05 25.25
C LYS A 219 4.22 -0.92 26.49
N ARG A 220 4.20 -2.25 26.34
CA ARG A 220 4.41 -3.21 27.42
C ARG A 220 5.86 -3.69 27.57
N TYR A 221 6.80 -3.15 26.79
CA TYR A 221 8.22 -3.57 26.78
C TYR A 221 8.41 -5.09 26.76
N SER A 222 7.55 -5.82 26.04
CA SER A 222 7.58 -7.28 25.99
C SER A 222 8.16 -7.76 24.66
N PRO A 223 9.45 -8.14 24.60
CA PRO A 223 10.07 -8.60 23.37
C PRO A 223 9.51 -9.97 22.93
N VAL A 224 9.50 -10.22 21.63
CA VAL A 224 9.03 -11.49 21.08
C VAL A 224 10.11 -12.57 21.24
N LYS A 225 9.72 -13.76 21.72
CA LYS A 225 10.64 -14.88 21.99
C LYS A 225 11.28 -15.47 20.74
N LYS A 226 10.64 -15.35 19.57
CA LYS A 226 11.13 -15.90 18.29
C LYS A 226 10.63 -15.03 17.12
N GLN A 227 11.54 -14.54 16.29
CA GLN A 227 11.21 -13.78 15.07
C GLN A 227 11.00 -14.73 13.90
N PHE A 228 9.90 -14.56 13.15
CA PHE A 228 9.62 -15.31 11.93
C PHE A 228 10.09 -14.54 10.69
N ASN A 229 11.02 -15.13 9.93
CA ASN A 229 11.67 -14.49 8.76
C ASN A 229 11.45 -15.34 7.50
N PRO A 230 10.27 -15.29 6.86
CA PRO A 230 9.96 -16.13 5.71
C PRO A 230 10.88 -15.87 4.51
N PHE A 231 11.44 -14.65 4.40
CA PHE A 231 12.30 -14.25 3.28
C PHE A 231 13.81 -14.25 3.61
N ALA A 232 14.24 -14.83 4.73
CA ALA A 232 15.66 -14.85 5.13
C ALA A 232 16.60 -15.39 4.03
N ARG A 233 16.11 -16.33 3.21
CA ARG A 233 16.86 -16.95 2.10
C ARG A 233 17.20 -15.98 0.96
N PHE A 234 16.34 -14.98 0.70
CA PHE A 234 16.56 -14.00 -0.38
C PHE A 234 17.58 -12.93 0.02
N TYR A 235 17.58 -12.50 1.28
CA TYR A 235 18.54 -11.51 1.77
C TYR A 235 19.96 -12.09 1.88
N LYS A 236 20.12 -13.38 2.23
CA LYS A 236 21.43 -14.05 2.32
C LYS A 236 22.17 -14.07 0.97
N LYS A 237 21.44 -14.13 -0.15
CA LYS A 237 22.01 -14.17 -1.50
C LYS A 237 22.62 -12.82 -1.94
N LYS A 238 22.16 -11.70 -1.40
CA LYS A 238 22.69 -10.36 -1.74
C LYS A 238 24.02 -10.03 -1.05
N SER A 239 24.32 -10.67 0.08
CA SER A 239 25.60 -10.51 0.80
C SER A 239 26.74 -11.38 0.25
N SER A 240 26.46 -12.28 -0.69
CA SER A 240 27.43 -13.25 -1.21
C SER A 240 27.89 -12.89 -2.63
N LYS A 241 28.39 -11.66 -2.83
CA LYS A 241 29.34 -11.39 -3.92
C LYS A 241 30.73 -11.41 -3.30
N PRO A 242 31.63 -12.35 -3.68
CA PRO A 242 33.00 -12.30 -3.20
C PRO A 242 33.69 -11.07 -3.83
N ASN A 243 34.23 -10.18 -3.01
CA ASN A 243 35.17 -9.16 -3.47
C ASN A 243 36.44 -9.89 -3.92
N HIS A 244 36.60 -10.06 -5.24
CA HIS A 244 37.90 -10.27 -5.84
C HIS A 244 38.59 -8.91 -5.95
N GLN A 245 39.53 -8.63 -5.04
CA GLN A 245 40.68 -7.79 -5.37
C GLN A 245 41.85 -8.12 -4.45
N SER A 246 42.83 -8.74 -5.08
CA SER A 246 44.18 -9.04 -4.66
C SER A 246 44.97 -7.77 -4.31
N LEU A 247 45.81 -7.84 -3.27
CA LEU A 247 47.20 -7.42 -3.42
C LEU A 247 48.11 -8.15 -2.40
N SER A 248 49.28 -8.50 -2.93
CA SER A 248 50.40 -9.31 -2.46
C SER A 248 51.15 -8.79 -1.23
N GLY A 249 51.78 -9.71 -0.48
CA GLY A 249 52.79 -9.39 0.53
C GLY A 249 53.34 -10.60 1.29
N SER A 250 54.16 -11.40 0.62
CA SER A 250 55.33 -12.19 1.08
C SER A 250 55.52 -12.53 2.57
N GLY A 251 55.77 -13.82 2.85
CA GLY A 251 56.42 -14.24 4.10
C GLY A 251 56.34 -15.73 4.42
N SER A 252 57.26 -16.52 3.86
CA SER A 252 57.50 -17.94 4.16
C SER A 252 57.55 -18.30 5.65
N ARG A 253 56.97 -19.44 6.04
CA ARG A 253 57.76 -20.58 6.53
C ARG A 253 56.95 -21.88 6.59
N SER A 254 57.55 -22.88 5.96
CA SER A 254 57.23 -24.31 5.96
C SER A 254 57.54 -24.95 7.32
N GLY A 255 56.83 -26.02 7.65
CA GLY A 255 57.02 -26.82 8.87
C GLY A 255 56.12 -28.05 8.89
N SER A 256 56.39 -28.98 7.98
CA SER A 256 55.87 -30.35 7.89
C SER A 256 56.28 -31.23 9.09
N GLY A 257 55.42 -32.16 9.48
CA GLY A 257 55.77 -33.28 10.35
C GLY A 257 54.56 -34.14 10.75
N LEU A 258 54.29 -35.19 9.97
CA LEU A 258 53.52 -36.37 10.39
C LEU A 258 54.39 -37.20 11.35
N ASN A 259 53.76 -37.92 12.29
CA ASN A 259 54.04 -39.33 12.60
C ASN A 259 53.02 -39.91 13.60
N GLU A 260 52.65 -41.17 13.32
CA GLU A 260 51.79 -42.09 14.06
C GLU A 260 52.51 -42.81 15.23
N ASP A 261 51.70 -43.56 15.99
CA ASP A 261 52.01 -44.73 16.85
C ASP A 261 52.34 -44.56 18.36
N GLY A 262 51.37 -44.96 19.20
CA GLY A 262 51.41 -46.24 19.93
C GLY A 262 52.13 -46.38 21.29
N ASN A 263 51.34 -46.72 22.33
CA ASN A 263 51.68 -47.48 23.58
C ASN A 263 52.54 -46.78 24.67
N LEU A 264 52.46 -47.05 25.99
CA LEU A 264 51.59 -47.77 26.95
C LEU A 264 52.09 -47.37 28.37
N GLU A 265 51.24 -47.44 29.42
CA GLU A 265 51.62 -47.59 30.86
C GLU A 265 52.32 -46.38 31.59
N THR A 266 52.16 -46.02 32.87
CA THR A 266 51.56 -46.62 34.10
C THR A 266 51.34 -45.52 35.17
N GLU A 267 50.46 -45.82 36.13
CA GLU A 267 50.55 -45.51 37.57
C GLU A 267 50.14 -44.16 38.22
N ASN A 268 49.34 -44.36 39.28
CA ASN A 268 49.31 -43.69 40.59
C ASN A 268 48.39 -42.49 40.84
N SER A 269 47.15 -42.88 41.19
CA SER A 269 46.42 -42.50 42.40
C SER A 269 47.27 -41.87 43.52
N SER A 270 47.32 -40.53 43.54
CA SER A 270 47.52 -39.76 44.78
C SER A 270 47.13 -38.29 44.61
N VAL A 271 45.95 -37.97 44.08
CA VAL A 271 45.44 -36.58 44.01
C VAL A 271 43.91 -36.53 44.13
N VAL A 272 43.34 -37.06 45.22
CA VAL A 272 41.85 -37.08 45.43
C VAL A 272 41.39 -36.10 46.52
N MET A 273 42.29 -35.31 47.13
CA MET A 273 41.91 -34.32 48.17
C MET A 273 42.35 -32.88 47.89
N GLU A 274 42.73 -32.57 46.65
CA GLU A 274 43.05 -31.19 46.22
C GLU A 274 42.24 -30.73 44.98
N GLN A 275 41.12 -31.42 44.68
CA GLN A 275 40.18 -30.99 43.63
C GLN A 275 38.85 -30.45 44.17
N ILE A 276 38.56 -30.61 45.46
CA ILE A 276 37.27 -30.20 46.04
C ILE A 276 37.27 -28.73 46.53
N SER A 277 38.43 -28.13 46.84
CA SER A 277 38.52 -26.71 47.22
C SER A 277 38.62 -25.75 46.03
N THR A 278 39.01 -26.24 44.86
CA THR A 278 39.18 -25.46 43.62
C THR A 278 37.88 -25.38 42.81
N ALA A 279 37.01 -26.40 42.92
CA ALA A 279 35.71 -26.46 42.24
C ALA A 279 34.68 -25.45 42.78
N SER A 280 34.75 -25.10 44.07
CA SER A 280 33.86 -24.10 44.69
C SER A 280 34.21 -22.65 44.28
N ARG A 281 35.46 -22.36 43.90
CA ARG A 281 35.87 -21.04 43.38
C ARG A 281 35.57 -20.83 41.88
N LEU A 282 35.29 -21.90 41.14
CA LEU A 282 34.85 -21.83 39.73
C LEU A 282 33.34 -21.57 39.59
N GLY A 283 32.52 -21.93 40.59
CA GLY A 283 31.08 -21.69 40.62
C GLY A 283 30.70 -20.20 40.73
N GLU A 284 31.44 -19.42 41.53
CA GLU A 284 31.18 -17.97 41.67
C GLU A 284 31.76 -17.13 40.52
N LYS A 285 32.87 -17.56 39.89
CA LYS A 285 33.39 -16.89 38.70
C LYS A 285 32.46 -17.11 37.49
N ASN A 286 31.88 -18.29 37.30
CA ASN A 286 30.95 -18.51 36.18
C ASN A 286 29.62 -17.73 36.33
N LYS A 287 29.14 -17.50 37.55
CA LYS A 287 27.96 -16.65 37.78
C LYS A 287 28.23 -15.15 37.53
N LYS A 288 29.49 -14.71 37.68
CA LYS A 288 29.93 -13.34 37.33
C LYS A 288 30.39 -13.18 35.87
N ILE A 289 30.78 -14.27 35.19
CA ILE A 289 31.21 -14.26 33.79
C ILE A 289 30.02 -14.31 32.82
N HIS A 290 28.87 -14.89 33.21
CA HIS A 290 27.64 -14.83 32.39
C HIS A 290 26.81 -13.54 32.56
N SER A 291 27.27 -12.59 33.37
CA SER A 291 26.68 -11.26 33.54
C SER A 291 27.35 -10.17 32.70
N ARG A 292 28.33 -10.51 31.85
CA ARG A 292 29.21 -9.51 31.21
C ARG A 292 29.44 -9.76 29.73
N ASN A 293 28.35 -9.90 28.98
CA ASN A 293 28.30 -9.64 27.53
C ASN A 293 26.84 -9.38 27.10
N SER A 294 26.20 -8.38 27.71
CA SER A 294 25.34 -7.53 26.88
C SER A 294 26.30 -6.81 25.95
N PRO A 295 26.20 -6.96 24.62
CA PRO A 295 27.01 -6.12 23.75
C PRO A 295 26.73 -4.68 24.18
N ASN A 296 27.79 -3.91 24.42
CA ASN A 296 27.70 -2.45 24.51
C ASN A 296 27.00 -1.99 23.24
N LEU A 297 25.66 -1.90 23.29
CA LEU A 297 24.85 -1.25 22.30
C LEU A 297 25.27 0.20 22.40
N ASN A 298 26.25 0.55 21.57
CA ASN A 298 26.71 1.91 21.34
C ASN A 298 25.52 2.85 21.55
N GLU A 299 25.60 3.63 22.63
CA GLU A 299 24.66 4.65 23.07
C GLU A 299 24.65 5.86 22.09
N ASN A 300 24.95 5.60 20.83
CA ASN A 300 25.16 6.55 19.74
C ASN A 300 24.53 6.06 18.42
N SER A 301 23.67 5.04 18.44
CA SER A 301 22.72 4.87 17.34
C SER A 301 21.72 6.02 17.43
N PRO A 302 21.46 6.79 16.34
CA PRO A 302 20.52 7.92 16.40
C PRO A 302 19.12 7.36 16.66
N ARG A 303 18.76 7.22 17.93
CA ARG A 303 17.42 6.84 18.35
C ARG A 303 16.51 7.93 17.86
N LEU A 304 15.61 7.58 16.94
CA LEU A 304 14.62 8.50 16.40
C LEU A 304 13.97 9.26 17.56
N SER A 305 14.01 10.60 17.52
CA SER A 305 13.43 11.43 18.58
C SER A 305 12.00 10.96 18.87
N GLU A 306 11.66 10.76 20.15
CA GLU A 306 10.36 10.20 20.53
C GLU A 306 9.19 11.00 19.94
N LYS A 307 9.37 12.32 19.77
CA LYS A 307 8.41 13.22 19.14
C LYS A 307 8.20 12.84 17.66
N ASN A 308 9.28 12.69 16.90
CA ASN A 308 9.23 12.30 15.47
C ASN A 308 8.63 10.89 15.31
N LEU A 309 8.95 9.99 16.23
CA LEU A 309 8.41 8.63 16.22
C LEU A 309 6.90 8.62 16.47
N LYS A 310 6.41 9.38 17.45
CA LYS A 310 4.95 9.54 17.70
C LYS A 310 4.25 10.17 16.49
N LEU A 311 4.88 11.16 15.86
CA LEU A 311 4.37 11.80 14.64
C LEU A 311 4.23 10.80 13.48
N MET A 312 5.25 9.97 13.22
CA MET A 312 5.20 8.95 12.15
C MET A 312 4.18 7.85 12.43
N ILE A 313 4.01 7.43 13.68
CA ILE A 313 2.98 6.48 14.06
C ILE A 313 1.59 7.09 13.86
N GLY A 314 1.41 8.36 14.23
CA GLY A 314 0.19 9.11 13.96
C GLY A 314 -0.12 9.18 12.47
N LEU A 315 0.90 9.45 11.63
CA LEU A 315 0.79 9.48 10.17
C LEU A 315 0.32 8.12 9.60
N ILE A 316 0.94 7.01 9.99
CA ILE A 316 0.53 5.66 9.55
C ILE A 316 -0.90 5.35 10.02
N SER A 317 -1.23 5.70 11.26
CA SER A 317 -2.56 5.42 11.84
C SER A 317 -3.66 6.18 11.09
N ALA A 318 -3.47 7.50 10.91
CA ALA A 318 -4.41 8.34 10.17
C ALA A 318 -4.50 7.91 8.70
N GLY A 319 -3.36 7.67 8.05
CA GLY A 319 -3.32 7.24 6.66
C GLY A 319 -4.02 5.89 6.43
N THR A 320 -3.81 4.92 7.33
CA THR A 320 -4.44 3.60 7.25
C THR A 320 -5.96 3.70 7.47
N LEU A 321 -6.41 4.55 8.39
CA LEU A 321 -7.84 4.80 8.61
C LEU A 321 -8.53 5.35 7.35
N LEU A 322 -7.93 6.36 6.70
CA LEU A 322 -8.46 6.95 5.46
C LEU A 322 -8.57 5.90 4.33
N ILE A 323 -7.55 5.05 4.17
CA ILE A 323 -7.55 3.97 3.19
C ILE A 323 -8.66 2.97 3.48
N VAL A 324 -8.86 2.56 4.74
CA VAL A 324 -9.91 1.60 5.10
C VAL A 324 -11.31 2.13 4.81
N ILE A 325 -11.60 3.39 5.17
CA ILE A 325 -12.91 3.99 4.92
C ILE A 325 -13.18 4.01 3.41
N ARG A 326 -12.19 4.44 2.60
CA ARG A 326 -12.28 4.39 1.14
C ARG A 326 -12.47 2.97 0.61
N SER A 327 -11.65 2.02 1.05
CA SER A 327 -11.73 0.63 0.58
C SER A 327 -13.07 -0.01 0.89
N PHE A 328 -13.68 0.32 2.03
CA PHE A 328 -15.03 -0.11 2.36
C PHE A 328 -16.08 0.53 1.43
N TYR A 329 -16.02 1.85 1.22
CA TYR A 329 -16.89 2.55 0.27
C TYR A 329 -16.80 1.93 -1.13
N ARG A 330 -15.59 1.70 -1.65
CA ARG A 330 -15.36 1.11 -2.97
C ARG A 330 -15.86 -0.34 -3.08
N ALA A 331 -15.68 -1.13 -2.03
CA ALA A 331 -16.20 -2.49 -2.02
C ALA A 331 -17.73 -2.49 -2.12
N VAL A 332 -18.42 -1.58 -1.40
CA VAL A 332 -19.88 -1.46 -1.43
C VAL A 332 -20.36 -0.88 -2.76
N GLU A 333 -19.72 0.18 -3.26
CA GLU A 333 -20.04 0.85 -4.52
C GLU A 333 -20.01 -0.14 -5.70
N LEU A 334 -18.97 -0.97 -5.80
CA LEU A 334 -18.81 -1.91 -6.92
C LEU A 334 -19.57 -3.23 -6.72
N ALA A 335 -19.93 -3.60 -5.49
CA ALA A 335 -20.70 -4.80 -5.21
C ALA A 335 -22.12 -4.74 -5.77
N ASP A 336 -22.73 -3.54 -5.84
CA ASP A 336 -24.05 -3.34 -6.45
C ASP A 336 -23.96 -3.15 -7.99
N GLY A 337 -22.76 -3.19 -8.56
CA GLY A 337 -22.52 -2.95 -9.98
C GLY A 337 -22.67 -1.48 -10.38
N TRP A 338 -22.68 -1.20 -11.69
CA TRP A 338 -22.67 0.16 -12.24
C TRP A 338 -23.99 0.94 -12.04
N THR A 339 -25.06 0.26 -11.67
CA THR A 339 -26.40 0.86 -11.46
C THR A 339 -26.79 0.93 -9.99
N GLY A 340 -25.86 0.66 -9.08
CA GLY A 340 -26.11 0.70 -7.64
C GLY A 340 -26.48 2.11 -7.16
N PRO A 341 -27.37 2.23 -6.15
CA PRO A 341 -27.81 3.53 -5.63
C PRO A 341 -26.66 4.35 -5.03
N ILE A 342 -25.58 3.71 -4.61
CA ILE A 342 -24.38 4.34 -4.06
C ILE A 342 -23.47 4.84 -5.19
N ALA A 343 -23.35 4.10 -6.28
CA ALA A 343 -22.53 4.49 -7.44
C ALA A 343 -23.08 5.73 -8.15
N ILE A 344 -24.41 5.92 -8.13
CA ILE A 344 -25.09 7.06 -8.77
C ILE A 344 -25.04 8.34 -7.90
N ASN A 345 -24.58 8.25 -6.65
CA ASN A 345 -24.57 9.37 -5.72
C ASN A 345 -23.23 10.12 -5.73
N GLU A 346 -23.14 11.17 -6.54
CA GLU A 346 -21.93 11.98 -6.70
C GLU A 346 -21.34 12.54 -5.39
N PRO A 347 -22.13 13.16 -4.48
CA PRO A 347 -21.60 13.63 -3.20
C PRO A 347 -20.90 12.55 -2.36
N LEU A 348 -21.40 11.31 -2.37
CA LEU A 348 -20.77 10.21 -1.65
C LEU A 348 -19.41 9.85 -2.27
N PHE A 349 -19.33 9.81 -3.59
CA PHE A 349 -18.07 9.62 -4.31
C PHE A 349 -17.07 10.74 -3.99
N LEU A 350 -17.49 12.00 -4.06
CA LEU A 350 -16.61 13.14 -3.74
C LEU A 350 -16.13 13.13 -2.28
N GLY A 351 -16.99 12.77 -1.34
CA GLY A 351 -16.66 12.75 0.09
C GLY A 351 -15.83 11.54 0.52
N LEU A 352 -16.31 10.33 0.22
CA LEU A 352 -15.76 9.07 0.73
C LEU A 352 -14.64 8.50 -0.16
N ASP A 353 -14.44 9.03 -1.35
CA ASP A 353 -13.35 8.61 -2.22
C ASP A 353 -12.33 9.74 -2.41
N ALA A 354 -12.75 10.88 -2.98
CA ALA A 354 -11.87 11.98 -3.34
C ALA A 354 -11.24 12.65 -2.12
N ALA A 355 -12.08 13.11 -1.19
CA ALA A 355 -11.63 13.91 -0.06
C ALA A 355 -10.70 13.11 0.86
N LEU A 356 -10.95 11.80 1.05
CA LEU A 356 -10.09 10.95 1.87
C LEU A 356 -8.68 10.81 1.29
N MET A 357 -8.54 10.62 -0.03
CA MET A 357 -7.21 10.54 -0.64
C MET A 357 -6.54 11.90 -0.75
N PHE A 358 -7.29 12.96 -0.98
CA PHE A 358 -6.77 14.32 -0.89
C PHE A 358 -6.15 14.56 0.50
N ILE A 359 -6.87 14.26 1.58
CA ILE A 359 -6.35 14.40 2.95
C ILE A 359 -5.10 13.54 3.13
N PHE A 360 -5.08 12.30 2.65
CA PHE A 360 -3.92 11.41 2.74
C PHE A 360 -2.68 12.03 2.08
N VAL A 361 -2.81 12.50 0.84
CA VAL A 361 -1.72 13.04 0.03
C VAL A 361 -1.10 14.27 0.70
N TYR A 362 -1.94 15.18 1.19
CA TYR A 362 -1.48 16.40 1.84
C TYR A 362 -0.95 16.15 3.26
N LEU A 363 -1.49 15.17 3.98
CA LEU A 363 -0.94 14.74 5.27
C LEU A 363 0.48 14.19 5.10
N TYR A 364 0.72 13.38 4.08
CA TYR A 364 2.05 12.86 3.75
C TYR A 364 3.00 13.93 3.19
N ALA A 365 2.49 14.96 2.51
CA ALA A 365 3.29 16.10 2.08
C ALA A 365 3.72 16.97 3.27
N ALA A 366 2.79 17.25 4.20
CA ALA A 366 3.06 18.06 5.40
C ALA A 366 3.99 17.35 6.38
N ILE A 367 3.76 16.06 6.61
CA ILE A 367 4.54 15.20 7.51
C ILE A 367 5.46 14.30 6.69
N HIS A 368 6.26 14.90 5.80
CA HIS A 368 7.11 14.12 4.90
C HIS A 368 8.11 13.26 5.70
N PRO A 369 8.23 11.94 5.42
CA PRO A 369 9.16 11.06 6.15
C PRO A 369 10.61 11.55 6.15
N GLY A 370 11.03 12.24 5.08
CA GLY A 370 12.34 12.88 5.00
C GLY A 370 12.63 13.87 6.14
N LEU A 371 11.61 14.62 6.58
CA LEU A 371 11.72 15.57 7.69
C LEU A 371 11.92 14.87 9.04
N ALA A 372 11.24 13.73 9.24
CA ALA A 372 11.24 13.01 10.51
C ALA A 372 12.50 12.16 10.76
N PHE A 373 13.06 11.57 9.70
CA PHE A 373 14.27 10.72 9.78
C PHE A 373 15.57 11.47 9.43
N GLY A 374 15.47 12.67 8.85
CA GLY A 374 16.62 13.44 8.37
C GLY A 374 17.31 12.79 7.16
N ARG A 375 18.20 13.55 6.49
CA ARG A 375 18.98 13.08 5.32
C ARG A 375 19.89 11.88 5.61
N LYS A 376 20.20 11.58 6.88
CA LYS A 376 21.20 10.55 7.25
C LYS A 376 20.69 9.11 7.22
N LEU A 377 19.40 8.90 6.95
CA LEU A 377 18.77 7.58 6.96
C LEU A 377 18.30 7.12 5.55
N PHE A 378 18.58 7.92 4.52
CA PHE A 378 18.16 7.68 3.14
C PHE A 378 19.30 7.83 2.14
#